data_AF-A0A954FHM4-F1
#
_entry.id   AF-A0A954FHM4-F1
#
_cell.length_a   1.000
_cell.length_b   1.000
_cell.length_c   1.000
_cell.angle_alpha   90.00
_cell.angle_beta   90.00
_cell.angle_gamma   90.00
#
_symmetry.space_group_name_H-M   'P 1'
#
loop_
_entity.id
_entity.type
_entity.pdbx_description
1 polymer ?
#
loop_
_entity_poly.entity_id
_entity_poly.type
_entity_poly.pdbx_seq_one_letter_code
_entity_poly.pdbx_strand_id
1 'polypeptide(L)'
;MSHRMLSETGNNEDELLEAFEVAWDAGDIPDIFRFAERCPRQSFSTTVAELIQIDLERRWKADSVELRRGLLKYLEVLPPAFTKDELLELICGEYRIRNQWGDCISRKQVWENYSHVCASLIDRIARVSETMVWPVVSIVINGQTILETRLDRDIEAGRQQSKEQKPWTVSSTQFLHRINLNEACDPTLSRKQLMISLHSPHAVLLQNTSSNRAIAIQGLGAIGSGEELVCNLPVVVHLGESRYLRVNE
;
A
#
# COMPACT_ATOMS: atom_id res chain seq x y z
N MET A 1 22.91 21.98 -39.88
CA MET A 1 21.51 22.43 -39.73
C MET A 1 20.66 21.28 -39.19
N SER A 2 20.84 20.89 -37.92
CA SER A 2 20.10 19.76 -37.30
C SER A 2 19.76 19.98 -35.82
N HIS A 3 19.77 21.22 -35.33
CA HIS A 3 19.47 21.53 -33.92
C HIS A 3 18.06 22.11 -33.68
N ARG A 4 17.26 22.29 -34.75
CA ARG A 4 15.94 22.96 -34.67
C ARG A 4 14.73 22.02 -34.69
N MET A 5 14.92 20.71 -34.87
CA MET A 5 13.82 19.72 -34.92
C MET A 5 13.56 19.01 -33.59
N LEU A 6 14.36 19.25 -32.55
CA LEU A 6 14.14 18.64 -31.23
C LEU A 6 13.16 19.44 -30.36
N SER A 7 12.84 20.70 -30.70
CA SER A 7 11.94 21.54 -29.89
C SER A 7 10.46 21.44 -30.27
N GLU A 8 10.13 21.02 -31.49
CA GLU A 8 8.72 20.95 -31.93
C GLU A 8 7.99 19.72 -31.38
N THR A 9 8.70 18.61 -31.15
CA THR A 9 8.09 17.37 -30.61
C THR A 9 7.69 17.50 -29.14
N GLY A 10 8.46 18.26 -28.33
CA GLY A 10 8.16 18.47 -26.92
C GLY A 10 6.85 19.24 -26.71
N ASN A 11 6.62 20.30 -27.50
CA ASN A 11 5.42 21.11 -27.37
C ASN A 11 4.11 20.31 -27.60
N ASN A 12 4.11 19.34 -28.53
CA ASN A 12 2.91 18.55 -28.82
C ASN A 12 2.60 17.51 -27.72
N GLU A 13 3.61 17.02 -27.00
CA GLU A 13 3.42 16.11 -25.87
C GLU A 13 2.83 16.85 -24.66
N ASP A 14 3.41 18.00 -24.31
CA ASP A 14 2.92 18.85 -23.23
C ASP A 14 1.47 19.31 -23.49
N GLU A 15 1.15 19.74 -24.71
CA GLU A 15 -0.22 20.10 -25.12
C GLU A 15 -1.21 18.94 -24.99
N LEU A 16 -0.76 17.69 -25.24
CA LEU A 16 -1.60 16.50 -25.13
C LEU A 16 -1.90 16.17 -23.65
N LEU A 17 -0.88 16.24 -22.79
CA LEU A 17 -1.01 16.02 -21.35
C LEU A 17 -1.87 17.11 -20.70
N GLU A 18 -1.64 18.38 -21.03
CA GLU A 18 -2.44 19.51 -20.57
C GLU A 18 -3.91 19.34 -20.99
N ALA A 19 -4.17 18.97 -22.24
CA ALA A 19 -5.53 18.71 -22.70
C ALA A 19 -6.22 17.54 -21.95
N PHE A 20 -5.44 16.54 -21.53
CA PHE A 20 -5.95 15.41 -20.74
C PHE A 20 -6.32 15.84 -19.32
N GLU A 21 -5.49 16.66 -18.68
CA GLU A 21 -5.76 17.23 -17.35
C GLU A 21 -6.95 18.18 -17.37
N VAL A 22 -7.03 19.07 -18.36
CA VAL A 22 -8.16 19.99 -18.55
C VAL A 22 -9.47 19.24 -18.70
N ALA A 23 -9.48 18.09 -19.39
CA ALA A 23 -10.67 17.24 -19.49
C ALA A 23 -11.11 16.70 -18.12
N TRP A 24 -10.16 16.24 -17.30
CA TRP A 24 -10.43 15.84 -15.91
C TRP A 24 -10.95 16.99 -15.06
N ASP A 25 -10.36 18.18 -15.17
CA ASP A 25 -10.77 19.36 -14.41
C ASP A 25 -12.15 19.90 -14.82
N ALA A 26 -12.58 19.63 -16.06
CA ALA A 26 -13.94 19.92 -16.53
C ALA A 26 -14.99 18.94 -15.97
N GLY A 27 -14.59 17.91 -15.23
CA GLY A 27 -15.46 16.88 -14.67
C GLY A 27 -15.75 15.72 -15.62
N ASP A 28 -15.14 15.71 -16.81
CA ASP A 28 -15.19 14.58 -17.74
C ASP A 28 -14.17 13.51 -17.33
N ILE A 29 -14.46 12.25 -17.65
CA ILE A 29 -13.49 11.16 -17.52
C ILE A 29 -12.89 10.92 -18.91
N PRO A 30 -11.69 11.44 -19.20
CA PRO A 30 -11.12 11.33 -20.53
C PRO A 30 -10.85 9.87 -20.91
N ASP A 31 -11.08 9.56 -22.18
CA ASP A 31 -10.79 8.25 -22.75
C ASP A 31 -9.29 8.15 -23.07
N ILE A 32 -8.55 7.48 -22.20
CA ILE A 32 -7.10 7.33 -22.33
C ILE A 32 -6.67 6.71 -23.67
N PHE A 33 -7.49 5.86 -24.30
CA PHE A 33 -7.13 5.24 -25.58
C PHE A 33 -7.15 6.27 -26.71
N ARG A 34 -8.12 7.20 -26.70
CA ARG A 34 -8.18 8.29 -27.68
C ARG A 34 -6.99 9.24 -27.55
N PHE A 35 -6.49 9.45 -26.34
CA PHE A 35 -5.27 10.22 -26.12
C PHE A 35 -4.01 9.44 -26.54
N ALA A 36 -3.96 8.14 -26.24
CA ALA A 36 -2.86 7.27 -26.66
C ALA A 36 -2.71 7.22 -28.19
N GLU A 37 -3.80 7.19 -28.95
CA GLU A 37 -3.78 7.23 -30.43
C GLU A 37 -3.14 8.49 -31.00
N ARG A 38 -3.11 9.59 -30.23
CA ARG A 38 -2.53 10.89 -30.62
C ARG A 38 -1.07 11.02 -30.21
N CYS A 39 -0.54 10.09 -29.41
CA CYS A 39 0.84 10.15 -28.92
C CYS A 39 1.84 9.99 -30.08
N PRO A 40 2.91 10.81 -30.14
CA PRO A 40 3.98 10.64 -31.12
C PRO A 40 4.62 9.25 -31.01
N ARG A 41 4.90 8.59 -32.14
CA ARG A 41 5.47 7.23 -32.12
C ARG A 41 6.81 7.14 -31.38
N GLN A 42 7.60 8.22 -31.37
CA GLN A 42 8.91 8.25 -30.73
C GLN A 42 8.84 8.34 -29.20
N SER A 43 7.78 8.95 -28.64
CA SER A 43 7.56 9.10 -27.20
C SER A 43 6.33 8.33 -26.71
N PHE A 44 5.76 7.45 -27.54
CA PHE A 44 4.50 6.77 -27.25
C PHE A 44 4.49 6.10 -25.87
N SER A 45 5.54 5.34 -25.51
CA SER A 45 5.58 4.64 -24.23
C SER A 45 5.65 5.59 -23.03
N THR A 46 6.47 6.65 -23.12
CA THR A 46 6.62 7.65 -22.05
C THR A 46 5.35 8.49 -21.90
N THR A 47 4.81 9.04 -22.99
CA THR A 47 3.59 9.86 -22.96
C THR A 47 2.40 9.06 -22.44
N VAL A 48 2.22 7.81 -22.90
CA VAL A 48 1.15 6.95 -22.40
C VAL A 48 1.34 6.59 -20.93
N ALA A 49 2.57 6.38 -20.47
CA ALA A 49 2.83 6.15 -19.05
C ALA A 49 2.41 7.36 -18.20
N GLU A 50 2.73 8.58 -18.64
CA GLU A 50 2.31 9.81 -17.95
C GLU A 50 0.78 9.99 -17.94
N LEU A 51 0.11 9.76 -19.07
CA LEU A 51 -1.35 9.75 -19.15
C LEU A 51 -1.97 8.74 -18.15
N ILE A 52 -1.41 7.54 -18.03
CA ILE A 52 -1.87 6.53 -17.06
C ILE A 52 -1.67 7.03 -15.63
N GLN A 53 -0.53 7.64 -15.32
CA GLN A 53 -0.26 8.16 -13.97
C GLN A 53 -1.26 9.26 -13.59
N ILE A 54 -1.51 10.21 -14.49
CA ILE A 54 -2.52 11.27 -14.30
C ILE A 54 -3.90 10.64 -14.10
N ASP A 55 -4.32 9.70 -14.95
CA ASP A 55 -5.63 9.07 -14.86
C ASP A 55 -5.80 8.27 -13.55
N LEU A 56 -4.77 7.51 -13.15
CA LEU A 56 -4.75 6.82 -11.86
C LEU A 56 -4.88 7.82 -10.71
N GLU A 57 -4.07 8.86 -10.68
CA GLU A 57 -4.09 9.87 -9.61
C GLU A 57 -5.46 10.54 -9.49
N ARG A 58 -6.05 10.99 -10.60
CA ARG A 58 -7.37 11.64 -10.63
C ARG A 58 -8.48 10.69 -10.16
N ARG A 59 -8.46 9.42 -10.60
CA ARG A 59 -9.45 8.39 -10.17
C ARG A 59 -9.37 8.07 -8.68
N TRP A 60 -8.16 8.02 -8.12
CA TRP A 60 -7.97 7.71 -6.70
C TRP A 60 -8.26 8.91 -5.80
N LYS A 61 -8.03 10.13 -6.28
CA LYS A 61 -8.45 11.37 -5.61
C LYS A 61 -9.96 11.60 -5.63
N ALA A 62 -10.67 11.04 -6.61
CA ALA A 62 -12.12 11.19 -6.69
C ALA A 62 -12.83 10.47 -5.53
N ASP A 63 -13.89 11.08 -5.00
CA ASP A 63 -14.70 10.53 -3.91
C ASP A 63 -15.53 9.28 -4.31
N SER A 64 -15.46 8.87 -5.59
CA SER A 64 -16.21 7.72 -6.11
C SER A 64 -15.35 6.47 -6.22
N VAL A 65 -15.70 5.46 -5.42
CA VAL A 65 -15.06 4.12 -5.46
C VAL A 65 -15.23 3.46 -6.82
N GLU A 66 -16.34 3.71 -7.52
CA GLU A 66 -16.64 3.13 -8.84
C GLU A 66 -15.67 3.59 -9.93
N LEU A 67 -15.04 4.76 -9.75
CA LEU A 67 -14.08 5.29 -10.71
C LEU A 67 -12.68 4.72 -10.52
N ARG A 68 -12.40 4.12 -9.35
CA ARG A 68 -11.09 3.59 -9.00
C ARG A 68 -10.75 2.41 -9.90
N ARG A 69 -9.56 2.48 -10.49
CA ARG A 69 -9.03 1.48 -11.41
C ARG A 69 -7.57 1.24 -11.09
N GLY A 70 -7.14 -0.02 -11.05
CA GLY A 70 -5.74 -0.38 -10.86
C GLY A 70 -4.97 -0.44 -12.17
N LEU A 71 -3.64 -0.36 -12.11
CA LEU A 71 -2.76 -0.33 -13.28
C LEU A 71 -2.94 -1.57 -14.18
N LEU A 72 -3.17 -2.76 -13.61
CA LEU A 72 -3.44 -3.99 -14.37
C LEU A 72 -4.54 -3.80 -15.43
N LYS A 73 -5.56 -2.99 -15.16
CA LYS A 73 -6.64 -2.74 -16.13
C LYS A 73 -6.22 -1.94 -17.35
N TYR A 74 -5.15 -1.15 -17.27
CA TYR A 74 -4.56 -0.49 -18.44
C TYR A 74 -3.65 -1.45 -19.21
N LEU A 75 -2.92 -2.30 -18.48
CA LEU A 75 -2.02 -3.30 -19.09
C LEU A 75 -2.77 -4.42 -19.83
N GLU A 76 -4.02 -4.69 -19.47
CA GLU A 76 -4.89 -5.66 -20.15
C GLU A 76 -5.28 -5.24 -21.59
N VAL A 77 -5.21 -3.94 -21.90
CA VAL A 77 -5.90 -3.31 -23.03
C VAL A 77 -4.97 -2.45 -23.89
N LEU A 78 -3.93 -1.88 -23.29
CA LEU A 78 -2.90 -1.18 -24.04
C LEU A 78 -1.92 -2.18 -24.67
N PRO A 79 -1.42 -1.90 -25.88
CA PRO A 79 -0.36 -2.72 -26.48
C PRO A 79 0.85 -2.83 -25.55
N PRO A 80 1.58 -3.96 -25.54
CA PRO A 80 2.83 -4.08 -24.81
C PRO A 80 3.88 -3.14 -25.43
N ALA A 81 3.94 -1.91 -24.94
CA ALA A 81 4.81 -0.85 -25.42
C ALA A 81 5.81 -0.36 -24.37
N PHE A 82 5.61 -0.72 -23.09
CA PHE A 82 6.47 -0.27 -22.01
C PHE A 82 7.75 -1.08 -21.93
N THR A 83 8.87 -0.37 -21.83
CA THR A 83 10.11 -0.94 -21.30
C THR A 83 9.88 -1.42 -19.88
N LYS A 84 10.77 -2.29 -19.42
CA LYS A 84 10.74 -2.80 -18.05
C LYS A 84 10.85 -1.68 -17.00
N ASP A 85 11.64 -0.65 -17.26
CA ASP A 85 11.82 0.45 -16.32
C ASP A 85 10.58 1.36 -16.26
N GLU A 86 9.95 1.66 -17.41
CA GLU A 86 8.69 2.41 -17.43
C GLU A 86 7.57 1.65 -16.70
N LEU A 87 7.49 0.33 -16.89
CA LEU A 87 6.52 -0.50 -16.17
C LEU A 87 6.77 -0.49 -14.66
N LEU A 88 8.04 -0.53 -14.24
CA LEU A 88 8.38 -0.42 -12.81
C LEU A 88 8.01 0.94 -12.24
N GLU A 89 8.20 2.03 -12.97
CA GLU A 89 7.77 3.37 -12.57
C GLU A 89 6.25 3.47 -12.46
N LEU A 90 5.50 2.88 -13.41
CA LEU A 90 4.04 2.81 -13.34
C LEU A 90 3.55 2.05 -12.10
N ILE A 91 4.14 0.89 -11.80
CA ILE A 91 3.77 0.10 -10.61
C ILE A 91 4.08 0.88 -9.32
N CYS A 92 5.24 1.54 -9.26
CA CYS A 92 5.63 2.40 -8.16
C CYS A 92 4.70 3.62 -7.99
N GLY A 93 4.29 4.20 -9.12
CA GLY A 93 3.29 5.27 -9.18
C GLY A 93 1.95 4.82 -8.62
N GLU A 94 1.40 3.69 -9.08
CA GLU A 94 0.16 3.13 -8.53
C GLU A 94 0.27 2.88 -7.02
N TYR A 95 1.37 2.26 -6.56
CA TYR A 95 1.59 2.01 -5.14
C TYR A 95 1.53 3.31 -4.32
N ARG A 96 2.20 4.38 -4.79
CA ARG A 96 2.17 5.69 -4.14
C ARG A 96 0.77 6.29 -4.12
N ILE A 97 0.12 6.35 -5.28
CA ILE A 97 -1.23 6.91 -5.48
C ILE A 97 -2.23 6.24 -4.53
N ARG A 98 -2.26 4.90 -4.50
CA ARG A 98 -3.21 4.13 -3.68
C ARG A 98 -2.96 4.26 -2.19
N ASN A 99 -1.71 4.33 -1.77
CA ASN A 99 -1.37 4.52 -0.35
C ASN A 99 -1.52 5.99 0.11
N GLN A 100 -1.65 6.94 -0.82
CA GLN A 100 -1.89 8.34 -0.49
C GLN A 100 -3.38 8.71 -0.47
N TRP A 101 -4.19 8.17 -1.38
CA TRP A 101 -5.60 8.59 -1.55
C TRP A 101 -6.61 7.44 -1.51
N GLY A 102 -6.16 6.20 -1.36
CA GLY A 102 -6.97 5.03 -1.66
C GLY A 102 -7.06 4.00 -0.54
N ASP A 103 -7.06 2.75 -0.97
CA ASP A 103 -7.27 1.54 -0.18
C ASP A 103 -5.98 0.95 0.40
N CYS A 104 -4.88 1.70 0.34
CA CYS A 104 -3.58 1.35 0.93
C CYS A 104 -3.11 -0.09 0.63
N ILE A 105 -2.69 -0.32 -0.62
CA ILE A 105 -2.16 -1.62 -1.03
C ILE A 105 -0.82 -1.95 -0.36
N SER A 106 -0.68 -3.17 0.16
CA SER A 106 0.55 -3.65 0.80
C SER A 106 1.64 -4.04 -0.20
N ARG A 107 2.90 -4.03 0.23
CA ARG A 107 4.03 -4.50 -0.60
C ARG A 107 3.87 -5.93 -1.08
N LYS A 108 3.25 -6.77 -0.25
CA LYS A 108 2.97 -8.17 -0.59
C LYS A 108 1.93 -8.26 -1.71
N GLN A 109 0.85 -7.48 -1.64
CA GLN A 109 -0.16 -7.44 -2.70
C GLN A 109 0.43 -6.93 -4.02
N VAL A 110 1.28 -5.89 -3.98
CA VAL A 110 2.00 -5.43 -5.18
C VAL A 110 2.88 -6.54 -5.75
N TRP A 111 3.62 -7.26 -4.91
CA TRP A 111 4.42 -8.39 -5.35
C TRP A 111 3.58 -9.50 -5.98
N GLU A 112 2.48 -9.89 -5.36
CA GLU A 112 1.59 -10.93 -5.88
C GLU A 112 1.06 -10.55 -7.27
N ASN A 113 0.68 -9.28 -7.46
CA ASN A 113 0.16 -8.77 -8.73
C ASN A 113 1.23 -8.65 -9.83
N TYR A 114 2.48 -8.31 -9.47
CA TYR A 114 3.51 -7.91 -10.44
C TYR A 114 4.83 -8.69 -10.34
N SER A 115 4.87 -9.82 -9.62
CA SER A 115 6.08 -10.64 -9.41
C SER A 115 6.75 -11.10 -10.70
N HIS A 116 5.97 -11.22 -11.79
CA HIS A 116 6.46 -11.61 -13.11
C HIS A 116 7.27 -10.50 -13.83
N VAL A 117 7.18 -9.24 -13.38
CA VAL A 117 7.82 -8.09 -14.05
C VAL A 117 9.32 -8.05 -13.77
N CYS A 118 9.71 -8.10 -12.50
CA CYS A 118 11.13 -8.03 -12.12
C CYS A 118 11.39 -8.46 -10.67
N ALA A 119 12.52 -9.13 -10.45
CA ALA A 119 13.06 -9.39 -9.12
C ALA A 119 13.35 -8.11 -8.30
N SER A 120 13.71 -6.99 -8.95
CA SER A 120 14.02 -5.71 -8.27
C SER A 120 12.79 -4.87 -7.90
N LEU A 121 11.57 -5.35 -8.18
CA LEU A 121 10.34 -4.62 -7.88
C LEU A 121 10.24 -4.27 -6.38
N ILE A 122 10.57 -5.22 -5.50
CA ILE A 122 10.49 -4.99 -4.04
C ILE A 122 11.42 -3.87 -3.59
N ASP A 123 12.64 -3.83 -4.13
CA ASP A 123 13.62 -2.80 -3.77
C ASP A 123 13.14 -1.41 -4.19
N ARG A 124 12.50 -1.29 -5.37
CA ARG A 124 11.91 -0.02 -5.81
C ARG A 124 10.73 0.41 -4.94
N ILE A 125 9.82 -0.51 -4.65
CA ILE A 125 8.67 -0.24 -3.78
C ILE A 125 9.12 0.16 -2.37
N ALA A 126 10.17 -0.49 -1.84
CA ALA A 126 10.74 -0.13 -0.54
C ALA A 126 11.25 1.33 -0.54
N ARG A 127 11.99 1.75 -1.58
CA ARG A 127 12.48 3.14 -1.70
C ARG A 127 11.34 4.16 -1.80
N VAL A 128 10.28 3.85 -2.56
CA VAL A 128 9.09 4.72 -2.65
C VAL A 128 8.41 4.81 -1.30
N SER A 129 8.25 3.68 -0.61
CA SER A 129 7.63 3.64 0.72
C SER A 129 8.41 4.44 1.75
N GLU A 130 9.73 4.58 1.63
CA GLU A 130 10.54 5.39 2.53
C GLU A 130 10.23 6.89 2.46
N THR A 131 9.74 7.39 1.32
CA THR A 131 9.39 8.80 1.12
C THR A 131 7.93 9.12 1.46
N MET A 132 7.15 8.11 1.85
CA MET A 132 5.73 8.27 2.16
C MET A 132 5.51 8.49 3.67
N VAL A 133 4.42 9.18 3.99
CA VAL A 133 3.94 9.30 5.37
C VAL A 133 3.12 8.07 5.70
N TRP A 134 3.46 7.40 6.80
CA TRP A 134 2.79 6.21 7.27
C TRP A 134 2.37 6.41 8.73
N PRO A 135 1.21 5.88 9.14
CA PRO A 135 0.86 5.76 10.54
C PRO A 135 1.96 5.08 11.36
N VAL A 136 2.13 5.52 12.60
CA VAL A 136 3.10 4.94 13.52
C VAL A 136 2.42 3.96 14.46
N VAL A 137 2.92 2.72 14.48
CA VAL A 137 2.50 1.68 15.39
C VAL A 137 3.49 1.62 16.54
N SER A 138 2.98 1.83 17.76
CA SER A 138 3.71 1.66 19.01
C SER A 138 3.16 0.46 19.77
N ILE A 139 4.03 -0.47 20.14
CA ILE A 139 3.66 -1.68 20.88
C ILE A 139 4.05 -1.49 22.32
N VAL A 140 3.09 -1.59 23.23
CA VAL A 140 3.30 -1.33 24.65
C VAL A 140 2.99 -2.58 25.47
N ILE A 141 3.98 -3.02 26.25
CA ILE A 141 3.86 -4.15 27.17
C ILE A 141 4.19 -3.65 28.56
N ASN A 142 3.27 -3.81 29.52
CA ASN A 142 3.45 -3.37 30.90
C ASN A 142 3.87 -1.88 31.01
N GLY A 143 3.34 -1.02 30.14
CA GLY A 143 3.66 0.41 30.10
C GLY A 143 4.98 0.77 29.41
N GLN A 144 5.75 -0.21 28.92
CA GLN A 144 6.98 0.02 28.16
C GLN A 144 6.73 -0.13 26.66
N THR A 145 7.13 0.86 25.85
CA THR A 145 7.17 0.74 24.39
C THR A 145 8.30 -0.19 23.97
N ILE A 146 7.95 -1.31 23.33
CA ILE A 146 8.91 -2.35 22.90
C ILE A 146 9.22 -2.30 21.40
N LEU A 147 8.36 -1.66 20.62
CA LEU A 147 8.53 -1.40 19.20
C LEU A 147 7.80 -0.10 18.88
N GLU A 148 8.44 0.74 18.08
CA GLU A 148 7.82 1.86 17.41
C GLU A 148 8.25 1.80 15.95
N THR A 149 7.30 1.65 15.04
CA THR A 149 7.58 1.49 13.61
C THR A 149 6.48 2.10 12.76
N ARG A 150 6.82 2.46 11.52
CA ARG A 150 5.85 2.83 10.50
C ARG A 150 5.05 1.60 10.07
N LEU A 151 3.75 1.76 9.81
CA LEU A 151 2.90 0.72 9.22
C LEU A 151 3.11 0.64 7.70
N ASP A 152 4.37 0.49 7.28
CA ASP A 152 4.79 0.35 5.86
C ASP A 152 4.66 -1.10 5.34
N ARG A 153 4.30 -2.01 6.24
CA ARG A 153 4.19 -3.46 6.11
C ARG A 153 3.11 -3.96 7.05
N ASP A 154 2.58 -5.13 6.77
CA ASP A 154 1.67 -5.81 7.69
C ASP A 154 2.39 -6.11 9.01
N ILE A 155 1.63 -6.19 10.10
CA ILE A 155 2.13 -6.57 11.42
C ILE A 155 1.38 -7.81 11.90
N GLU A 156 2.11 -8.91 12.08
CA GLU A 156 1.59 -10.14 12.70
C GLU A 156 2.05 -10.21 14.16
N ALA A 157 1.11 -10.28 15.09
CA ALA A 157 1.38 -10.50 16.51
C ALA A 157 0.87 -11.86 16.94
N GLY A 158 1.68 -12.58 17.71
CA GLY A 158 1.31 -13.89 18.21
C GLY A 158 2.29 -14.43 19.24
N ARG A 159 2.08 -15.68 19.63
CA ARG A 159 2.90 -16.39 20.62
C ARG A 159 4.14 -17.01 19.99
N GLN A 160 5.29 -16.86 20.66
CA GLN A 160 6.52 -17.54 20.28
C GLN A 160 6.46 -19.04 20.62
N GLN A 161 6.98 -19.88 19.72
CA GLN A 161 7.11 -21.32 19.96
C GLN A 161 8.56 -21.62 20.38
N SER A 162 9.01 -21.22 21.57
CA SER A 162 10.42 -21.48 21.96
C SER A 162 10.72 -21.36 23.45
N LYS A 163 11.80 -22.05 23.85
CA LYS A 163 12.49 -22.04 25.16
C LYS A 163 13.25 -20.74 25.46
N GLU A 164 13.09 -19.70 24.64
CA GLU A 164 13.77 -18.42 24.84
C GLU A 164 13.21 -17.68 26.06
N GLN A 165 14.11 -17.09 26.86
CA GLN A 165 13.74 -16.39 28.10
C GLN A 165 13.28 -14.94 27.88
N LYS A 166 13.47 -14.36 26.68
CA LYS A 166 13.08 -12.96 26.45
C LYS A 166 11.56 -12.83 26.46
N PRO A 167 11.00 -11.76 27.08
CA PRO A 167 9.56 -11.58 27.17
C PRO A 167 8.89 -11.31 25.81
N TRP A 168 9.65 -10.85 24.82
CA TRP A 168 9.22 -10.69 23.43
C TRP A 168 10.40 -10.71 22.46
N THR A 169 10.11 -10.95 21.19
CA THR A 169 11.02 -10.75 20.05
C THR A 169 10.30 -10.05 18.91
N VAL A 170 11.03 -9.24 18.15
CA VAL A 170 10.54 -8.60 16.93
C VAL A 170 11.45 -9.03 15.79
N SER A 171 10.87 -9.50 14.68
CA SER A 171 11.58 -9.76 13.44
C SER A 171 10.87 -9.08 12.27
N SER A 172 11.64 -8.67 11.28
CA SER A 172 11.14 -7.94 10.13
C SER A 172 11.58 -8.63 8.84
N THR A 173 10.65 -8.78 7.91
CA THR A 173 10.90 -9.22 6.54
C THR A 173 10.54 -8.08 5.58
N GLN A 174 10.70 -8.28 4.27
CA GLN A 174 10.31 -7.29 3.27
C GLN A 174 8.79 -7.00 3.24
N PHE A 175 7.95 -7.90 3.79
CA PHE A 175 6.49 -7.81 3.74
C PHE A 175 5.81 -7.69 5.11
N LEU A 176 6.49 -8.09 6.18
CA LEU A 176 5.85 -8.35 7.47
C LEU A 176 6.78 -7.99 8.62
N HIS A 177 6.25 -7.28 9.61
CA HIS A 177 6.78 -7.26 10.96
C HIS A 177 6.11 -8.36 11.78
N ARG A 178 6.89 -9.23 12.40
CA ARG A 178 6.39 -10.27 13.29
C ARG A 178 6.79 -9.97 14.73
N ILE A 179 5.81 -9.85 15.61
CA ILE A 179 6.00 -9.76 17.05
C ILE A 179 5.64 -11.09 17.68
N ASN A 180 6.63 -11.70 18.34
CA ASN A 180 6.40 -12.91 19.11
C ASN A 180 6.45 -12.56 20.60
N LEU A 181 5.37 -12.91 21.29
CA LEU A 181 5.21 -12.74 22.73
C LEU A 181 5.54 -14.06 23.44
N ASN A 182 6.25 -13.98 24.56
CA ASN A 182 6.64 -15.19 25.30
C ASN A 182 5.41 -15.88 25.91
N GLU A 183 5.32 -17.19 25.70
CA GLU A 183 4.27 -18.07 26.24
C GLU A 183 4.20 -18.04 27.77
N ALA A 184 5.34 -17.97 28.46
CA ALA A 184 5.39 -17.96 29.92
C ALA A 184 4.61 -16.79 30.53
N CYS A 185 4.44 -15.71 29.77
CA CYS A 185 3.70 -14.54 30.22
C CYS A 185 2.20 -14.63 29.90
N ASP A 186 1.78 -15.48 28.96
CA ASP A 186 0.37 -15.73 28.61
C ASP A 186 0.26 -16.97 27.70
N PRO A 187 0.02 -18.16 28.27
CA PRO A 187 -0.04 -19.40 27.51
C PRO A 187 -1.25 -19.47 26.58
N THR A 188 -2.13 -18.49 26.70
CA THR A 188 -3.42 -18.52 26.05
C THR A 188 -3.43 -17.89 24.66
N LEU A 189 -2.40 -17.10 24.35
CA LEU A 189 -2.24 -16.51 23.02
C LEU A 189 -1.98 -17.57 21.96
N SER A 190 -2.62 -17.39 20.80
CA SER A 190 -2.35 -18.21 19.62
C SER A 190 -1.01 -17.86 18.99
N ARG A 191 -0.40 -18.81 18.26
CA ARG A 191 0.86 -18.56 17.53
C ARG A 191 0.73 -17.44 16.51
N LYS A 192 -0.46 -17.30 15.94
CA LYS A 192 -0.91 -16.16 15.15
C LYS A 192 -2.19 -15.69 15.81
N GLN A 193 -2.16 -14.49 16.39
CA GLN A 193 -3.31 -13.94 17.10
C GLN A 193 -3.92 -12.82 16.28
N LEU A 194 -3.12 -11.85 15.86
CA LEU A 194 -3.59 -10.63 15.20
C LEU A 194 -2.76 -10.35 13.96
N MET A 195 -3.42 -9.94 12.88
CA MET A 195 -2.81 -9.23 11.76
C MET A 195 -3.32 -7.79 11.76
N ILE A 196 -2.42 -6.83 11.57
CA ILE A 196 -2.73 -5.41 11.37
C ILE A 196 -2.21 -5.02 9.99
N SER A 197 -3.09 -4.47 9.16
CA SER A 197 -2.76 -3.94 7.84
C SER A 197 -3.29 -2.51 7.72
N LEU A 198 -2.61 -1.67 6.94
CA LEU A 198 -3.16 -0.35 6.61
C LEU A 198 -4.37 -0.54 5.69
N HIS A 199 -5.48 0.12 5.98
CA HIS A 199 -6.69 0.06 5.15
C HIS A 199 -6.93 1.37 4.39
N SER A 200 -6.65 2.50 5.05
CA SER A 200 -6.63 3.83 4.46
C SER A 200 -5.64 4.69 5.26
N PRO A 201 -5.30 5.91 4.83
CA PRO A 201 -4.36 6.77 5.57
C PRO A 201 -4.72 7.00 7.05
N HIS A 202 -6.01 6.88 7.41
CA HIS A 202 -6.53 7.10 8.76
C HIS A 202 -7.19 5.86 9.38
N ALA A 203 -7.06 4.69 8.76
CA ALA A 203 -7.69 3.47 9.25
C ALA A 203 -6.83 2.22 9.04
N VAL A 204 -6.96 1.28 9.96
CA VAL A 204 -6.32 -0.04 9.88
C VAL A 204 -7.34 -1.15 9.83
N LEU A 205 -7.01 -2.21 9.10
CA LEU A 205 -7.70 -3.49 9.14
C LEU A 205 -7.08 -4.35 10.24
N LEU A 206 -7.88 -4.70 11.24
CA LEU A 206 -7.53 -5.68 12.26
C LEU A 206 -8.16 -7.02 11.87
N GLN A 207 -7.34 -8.06 11.74
CA GLN A 207 -7.83 -9.41 11.46
C GLN A 207 -7.41 -10.35 12.58
N ASN A 208 -8.38 -11.00 13.21
CA ASN A 208 -8.12 -12.02 14.22
C ASN A 208 -7.77 -13.35 13.54
N THR A 209 -6.49 -13.71 13.58
CA THR A 209 -5.98 -14.94 12.98
C THR A 209 -5.94 -16.12 13.96
N SER A 210 -6.38 -15.90 15.22
CA SER A 210 -6.59 -16.98 16.19
C SER A 210 -7.80 -17.81 15.82
N SER A 211 -7.72 -19.12 16.09
CA SER A 211 -8.84 -20.04 15.92
C SER A 211 -9.80 -20.09 17.13
N ASN A 212 -9.37 -19.58 18.30
CA ASN A 212 -10.01 -19.94 19.58
C ASN A 212 -10.28 -18.74 20.49
N ARG A 213 -9.73 -17.55 20.21
CA ARG A 213 -9.82 -16.41 21.13
C ARG A 213 -10.19 -15.14 20.42
N ALA A 214 -11.16 -14.44 20.99
CA ALA A 214 -11.46 -13.08 20.60
C ALA A 214 -10.35 -12.12 21.07
N ILE A 215 -10.24 -10.97 20.40
CA ILE A 215 -9.29 -9.91 20.72
C ILE A 215 -10.09 -8.68 21.10
N ALA A 216 -9.85 -8.13 22.29
CA ALA A 216 -10.54 -6.93 22.74
C ALA A 216 -9.92 -5.68 22.09
N ILE A 217 -10.78 -4.79 21.59
CA ILE A 217 -10.43 -3.51 20.98
C ILE A 217 -11.00 -2.40 21.87
N GLN A 218 -10.14 -1.51 22.37
CA GLN A 218 -10.55 -0.48 23.32
C GLN A 218 -11.63 0.42 22.70
N GLY A 219 -12.80 0.48 23.35
CA GLY A 219 -13.93 1.29 22.90
C GLY A 219 -14.75 0.71 21.75
N LEU A 220 -14.31 -0.38 21.10
CA LEU A 220 -14.98 -0.98 19.95
C LEU A 220 -15.49 -2.41 20.19
N GLY A 221 -15.18 -3.02 21.34
CA GLY A 221 -15.67 -4.34 21.70
C GLY A 221 -14.61 -5.42 21.49
N ALA A 222 -14.94 -6.49 20.78
CA ALA A 222 -14.00 -7.57 20.48
C ALA A 222 -14.21 -8.15 19.07
N ILE A 223 -13.11 -8.61 18.45
CA ILE A 223 -13.13 -9.34 17.18
C ILE A 223 -12.99 -10.84 17.45
N GLY A 224 -13.97 -11.63 16.99
CA GLY A 224 -14.00 -13.09 17.09
C GLY A 224 -12.98 -13.78 16.17
N SER A 225 -12.87 -15.10 16.29
CA SER A 225 -11.93 -15.91 15.49
C SER A 225 -12.25 -15.79 13.99
N GLY A 226 -11.27 -15.38 13.18
CA GLY A 226 -11.43 -15.21 11.74
C GLY A 226 -12.19 -13.94 11.33
N GLU A 227 -12.60 -13.11 12.28
CA GLU A 227 -13.27 -11.85 11.99
C GLU A 227 -12.27 -10.74 11.65
N GLU A 228 -12.78 -9.77 10.91
CA GLU A 228 -12.07 -8.58 10.46
C GLU A 228 -12.81 -7.33 10.95
N LEU A 229 -12.05 -6.29 11.32
CA LEU A 229 -12.59 -5.01 11.74
C LEU A 229 -11.73 -3.88 11.22
N VAL A 230 -12.34 -2.98 10.46
CA VAL A 230 -11.72 -1.70 10.08
C VAL A 230 -11.91 -0.70 11.22
N CYS A 231 -10.82 -0.12 11.69
CA CYS A 231 -10.80 0.86 12.79
C CYS A 231 -10.12 2.15 12.34
N ASN A 232 -10.71 3.29 12.69
CA ASN A 232 -10.04 4.58 12.57
C ASN A 232 -8.89 4.69 13.58
N LEU A 233 -7.88 5.47 13.24
CA LEU A 233 -6.76 5.79 14.11
C LEU A 233 -7.11 6.97 15.06
N PRO A 234 -6.56 7.00 16.28
CA PRO A 234 -5.74 5.96 16.90
C PRO A 234 -6.59 4.77 17.40
N VAL A 235 -6.01 3.57 17.39
CA VAL A 235 -6.65 2.36 17.94
C VAL A 235 -5.76 1.64 18.94
N VAL A 236 -6.36 1.11 20.01
CA VAL A 236 -5.68 0.29 21.02
C VAL A 236 -6.26 -1.11 21.04
N VAL A 237 -5.41 -2.11 20.80
CA VAL A 237 -5.76 -3.53 20.70
C VAL A 237 -5.15 -4.31 21.85
N HIS A 238 -5.95 -5.03 22.62
CA HIS A 238 -5.49 -5.80 23.78
C HIS A 238 -5.15 -7.25 23.40
N LEU A 239 -3.93 -7.68 23.72
CA LEU A 239 -3.43 -9.05 23.50
C LEU A 239 -3.24 -9.76 24.85
N GLY A 240 -4.36 -10.09 25.49
CA GLY A 240 -4.40 -10.59 26.87
C GLY A 240 -4.53 -9.44 27.88
N GLU A 241 -4.26 -9.73 29.16
CA GLU A 241 -4.58 -8.81 30.26
C GLU A 241 -3.65 -7.58 30.35
N SER A 242 -2.37 -7.71 30.00
CA SER A 242 -1.36 -6.65 30.27
C SER A 242 -0.62 -6.13 29.04
N ARG A 243 -1.11 -6.43 27.84
CA ARG A 243 -0.44 -6.06 26.58
C ARG A 243 -1.39 -5.35 25.67
N TYR A 244 -0.93 -4.26 25.07
CA TYR A 244 -1.69 -3.58 24.05
C TYR A 244 -0.83 -3.04 22.91
N LEU A 245 -1.41 -3.05 21.72
CA LEU A 245 -0.86 -2.44 20.53
C LEU A 245 -1.58 -1.13 20.32
N ARG A 246 -0.84 -0.03 20.22
CA ARG A 246 -1.39 1.28 19.92
C ARG A 246 -0.96 1.68 18.52
N VAL A 247 -1.92 1.91 17.64
CA VAL A 247 -1.65 2.49 16.32
C VAL A 247 -2.07 3.95 16.37
N ASN A 248 -1.15 4.84 16.02
CA ASN A 248 -1.36 6.29 15.97
C ASN A 248 -1.32 6.76 14.52
N GLU A 249 -1.90 7.95 14.28
CA GLU A 249 -1.71 8.69 13.03
C GLU A 249 -0.24 9.03 12.76
#